data_AF-A0A2M8HFV6-F1
#
_entry.id   AF-A0A2M8HFV6-F1
#
_cell.length_a   1.000
_cell.length_b   1.000
_cell.length_c   1.000
_cell.angle_alpha   90.00
_cell.angle_beta   90.00
_cell.angle_gamma   90.00
#
_symmetry.space_group_name_H-M   'P 1'
#
loop_
_entity.id
_entity.type
_entity.pdbx_description
1 polymer ?
#
loop_
_entity_poly.entity_id
_entity_poly.type
_entity_poly.pdbx_seq_one_letter_code
_entity_poly.pdbx_strand_id
1 'polypeptide(L)'
;MKSIKLKHKQAKLKNGFIDEKNIKTTDLFLSDSKKSQTTLIKKHLFDKLLLPIVCEPETLESKEDRFLEIWFKSNKNEIYRDLTIYGAILFHWLGIKHATSFKKIAVNLEDKFQNEYPGAAPHNKVSQFIYTASEGISYSQNHSQTFHIDAPVIEYLKIFKSQKTASSLAVAILFYFLTFIKKFFDIFWKYSNTFAWKAGDILLIHNYSVSHRRRAFSYERSILMTWS
;
A
#
# COMPACT_ATOMS: atom_id res chain seq x y z
N MET A 1 26.03 5.35 -58.26
CA MET A 1 24.61 5.43 -58.69
C MET A 1 24.09 4.02 -58.93
N LYS A 2 22.87 3.71 -58.44
CA LYS A 2 22.10 2.43 -58.50
C LYS A 2 22.56 1.34 -57.52
N SER A 3 21.70 0.57 -56.84
CA SER A 3 20.31 0.66 -56.34
C SER A 3 20.05 -0.73 -55.72
N ILE A 4 19.50 -0.87 -54.51
CA ILE A 4 18.77 -2.11 -54.16
C ILE A 4 17.52 -1.77 -53.33
N LYS A 5 16.38 -2.10 -53.93
CA LYS A 5 15.00 -1.94 -53.43
C LYS A 5 14.71 -3.00 -52.35
N LEU A 6 14.19 -2.58 -51.20
CA LEU A 6 13.56 -3.48 -50.22
C LEU A 6 12.18 -3.92 -50.74
N LYS A 7 11.98 -5.24 -50.88
CA LYS A 7 10.70 -5.85 -51.23
C LYS A 7 9.83 -5.96 -49.97
N HIS A 8 8.73 -5.21 -49.92
CA HIS A 8 7.64 -5.49 -48.98
C HIS A 8 6.90 -6.76 -49.40
N LYS A 9 6.88 -7.77 -48.53
CA LYS A 9 6.05 -8.97 -48.70
C LYS A 9 4.82 -8.83 -47.80
N GLN A 10 3.70 -8.42 -48.38
CA GLN A 10 2.39 -8.47 -47.73
C GLN A 10 1.91 -9.92 -47.68
N ALA A 11 1.56 -10.42 -46.49
CA ALA A 11 0.87 -11.69 -46.32
C ALA A 11 -0.64 -11.44 -46.17
N LYS A 12 -1.42 -11.98 -47.10
CA LYS A 12 -2.89 -11.98 -47.13
C LYS A 12 -3.43 -12.85 -45.98
N LEU A 13 -4.38 -12.31 -45.20
CA LEU A 13 -5.23 -13.09 -44.32
C LEU A 13 -6.35 -13.74 -45.16
N LYS A 14 -6.45 -15.08 -45.09
CA LYS A 14 -7.58 -15.87 -45.60
C LYS A 14 -8.25 -16.57 -44.42
N ASN A 15 -9.58 -16.51 -44.46
CA ASN A 15 -10.59 -17.10 -43.58
C ASN A 15 -10.24 -18.44 -42.92
N GLY A 16 -10.68 -18.63 -41.68
CA GLY A 16 -10.87 -19.95 -41.08
C GLY A 16 -10.62 -19.95 -39.57
N PHE A 17 -11.68 -20.21 -38.79
CA PHE A 17 -11.62 -20.51 -37.36
C PHE A 17 -10.55 -21.58 -37.04
N ILE A 18 -9.80 -21.39 -35.95
CA ILE A 18 -9.02 -22.45 -35.31
C ILE A 18 -9.40 -22.51 -33.83
N ASP A 19 -10.04 -23.64 -33.53
CA ASP A 19 -10.24 -24.40 -32.30
C ASP A 19 -9.42 -24.02 -31.04
N GLU A 20 -10.13 -23.80 -29.93
CA GLU A 20 -9.58 -23.79 -28.58
C GLU A 20 -9.21 -25.23 -28.16
N LYS A 21 -8.05 -25.73 -28.59
CA LYS A 21 -7.31 -26.83 -27.93
C LYS A 21 -5.97 -27.06 -28.63
N ASN A 22 -4.89 -26.66 -27.95
CA ASN A 22 -3.45 -26.90 -28.20
C ASN A 22 -2.64 -25.69 -28.66
N ILE A 23 -2.16 -24.91 -27.69
CA ILE A 23 -0.86 -24.21 -27.78
C ILE A 23 -0.08 -24.51 -26.50
N LYS A 24 0.71 -25.58 -26.53
CA LYS A 24 1.95 -25.72 -25.73
C LYS A 24 3.07 -25.10 -26.56
N THR A 25 3.22 -23.78 -26.52
CA THR A 25 4.41 -23.05 -27.01
C THR A 25 4.25 -21.56 -26.72
N THR A 26 4.61 -21.16 -25.51
CA THR A 26 5.15 -19.82 -25.23
C THR A 26 6.24 -19.89 -24.17
N ASP A 27 7.00 -20.99 -24.17
CA ASP A 27 8.43 -20.95 -23.86
C ASP A 27 9.14 -20.31 -25.06
N LEU A 28 9.03 -18.99 -25.25
CA LEU A 28 9.92 -18.27 -26.17
C LEU A 28 9.96 -16.75 -26.02
N PHE A 29 9.85 -16.16 -24.82
CA PHE A 29 10.29 -14.77 -24.57
C PHE A 29 10.72 -14.56 -23.11
N LEU A 30 11.63 -15.40 -22.62
CA LEU A 30 12.39 -15.15 -21.40
C LEU A 30 13.85 -15.57 -21.62
N SER A 31 14.49 -15.03 -22.66
CA SER A 31 15.94 -15.12 -22.80
C SER A 31 16.62 -14.02 -21.99
N ASP A 32 17.17 -14.42 -20.85
CA ASP A 32 18.48 -14.05 -20.34
C ASP A 32 18.94 -12.60 -20.48
N SER A 33 18.95 -11.86 -19.36
CA SER A 33 20.01 -10.88 -19.01
C SER A 33 19.82 -10.07 -17.70
N LYS A 34 18.94 -10.44 -16.76
CA LYS A 34 18.89 -9.79 -15.42
C LYS A 34 18.48 -10.73 -14.27
N LYS A 35 19.17 -11.86 -14.14
CA LYS A 35 18.99 -12.81 -13.03
C LYS A 35 20.18 -12.75 -12.08
N SER A 36 20.34 -11.63 -11.37
CA SER A 36 21.33 -11.51 -10.28
C SER A 36 21.02 -10.27 -9.43
N GLN A 37 20.02 -10.39 -8.53
CA GLN A 37 19.77 -9.58 -7.31
C GLN A 37 18.32 -9.73 -6.77
N THR A 38 17.42 -10.45 -7.46
CA THR A 38 15.97 -10.44 -7.18
C THR A 38 15.40 -11.63 -6.39
N THR A 39 16.20 -12.43 -5.67
CA THR A 39 15.71 -13.68 -5.02
C THR A 39 15.92 -13.74 -3.50
N LEU A 40 15.88 -12.60 -2.81
CA LEU A 40 16.05 -12.57 -1.35
C LEU A 40 14.85 -11.99 -0.59
N ILE A 41 13.99 -11.23 -1.28
CA ILE A 41 12.72 -10.74 -0.75
C ILE A 41 11.60 -11.21 -1.68
N LYS A 42 10.75 -12.08 -1.16
CA LYS A 42 9.57 -12.62 -1.86
C LYS A 42 8.41 -11.66 -1.74
N LYS A 43 7.68 -11.45 -2.84
CA LYS A 43 6.45 -10.65 -2.87
C LYS A 43 5.22 -11.51 -3.14
N HIS A 44 4.15 -11.27 -2.41
CA HIS A 44 2.87 -11.95 -2.64
C HIS A 44 1.68 -11.11 -2.12
N LEU A 45 0.49 -11.40 -2.64
CA LEU A 45 -0.74 -10.73 -2.22
C LEU A 45 -1.22 -11.24 -0.86
N PHE A 46 -1.64 -10.33 0.02
CA PHE A 46 -2.25 -10.68 1.30
C PHE A 46 -3.68 -11.20 1.09
N ASP A 47 -3.94 -12.45 1.47
CA ASP A 47 -5.26 -13.10 1.37
C ASP A 47 -5.96 -12.92 0.00
N LYS A 48 -5.18 -12.91 -1.09
CA LYS A 48 -5.64 -12.70 -2.48
C LYS A 48 -6.26 -11.33 -2.77
N LEU A 49 -6.22 -10.40 -1.82
CA LEU A 49 -6.56 -9.00 -2.03
C LEU A 49 -5.30 -8.23 -2.45
N LEU A 50 -5.50 -7.13 -3.19
CA LEU A 50 -4.39 -6.32 -3.71
C LEU A 50 -3.67 -5.48 -2.63
N LEU A 51 -4.19 -5.41 -1.41
CA LEU A 51 -3.72 -4.50 -0.36
C LEU A 51 -3.71 -5.20 1.01
N PRO A 52 -2.59 -5.26 1.74
CA PRO A 52 -1.24 -4.87 1.33
C PRO A 52 -0.60 -5.89 0.39
N ILE A 53 0.38 -5.45 -0.39
CA ILE A 53 1.39 -6.38 -0.93
C ILE A 53 2.35 -6.76 0.21
N VAL A 54 2.65 -8.05 0.35
CA VAL A 54 3.51 -8.58 1.41
C VAL A 54 4.90 -8.85 0.84
N CYS A 55 5.92 -8.37 1.55
CA CYS A 55 7.33 -8.57 1.26
C CYS A 55 7.97 -9.38 2.40
N GLU A 56 8.53 -10.54 2.10
CA GLU A 56 9.12 -11.45 3.08
C GLU A 56 10.57 -11.84 2.74
N PRO A 57 11.48 -11.85 3.73
CA PRO A 57 12.83 -12.38 3.56
C PRO A 57 12.82 -13.90 3.35
N GLU A 58 13.47 -14.39 2.29
CA GLU A 58 13.55 -15.81 1.95
C GLU A 58 14.68 -16.54 2.70
N THR A 59 15.72 -15.81 3.11
CA THR A 59 16.93 -16.36 3.75
C THR A 59 17.23 -15.67 5.08
N LEU A 60 18.09 -16.29 5.90
CA LEU A 60 18.53 -15.67 7.16
C LEU A 60 19.33 -14.38 6.91
N GLU A 61 20.16 -14.36 5.86
CA GLU A 61 20.89 -13.16 5.41
C GLU A 61 19.95 -12.01 5.08
N SER A 62 18.83 -12.31 4.40
CA SER A 62 17.84 -11.29 4.02
C SER A 62 17.08 -10.68 5.21
N LYS A 63 17.22 -11.25 6.42
CA LYS A 63 16.70 -10.69 7.66
C LYS A 63 17.67 -9.73 8.34
N GLU A 64 18.94 -9.73 7.97
CA GLU A 64 19.96 -8.95 8.67
C GLU A 64 19.82 -7.46 8.43
N ASP A 65 20.00 -6.66 9.49
CA ASP A 65 19.88 -5.19 9.45
C ASP A 65 20.72 -4.55 8.34
N ARG A 66 21.95 -5.04 8.12
CA ARG A 66 22.85 -4.52 7.08
C ARG A 66 22.33 -4.79 5.67
N PHE A 67 21.80 -6.00 5.44
CA PHE A 67 21.18 -6.34 4.16
C PHE A 67 19.96 -5.46 3.91
N LEU A 68 19.08 -5.34 4.89
CA LEU A 68 17.85 -4.53 4.79
C LEU A 68 18.18 -3.07 4.50
N GLU A 69 19.16 -2.49 5.18
CA GLU A 69 19.59 -1.10 4.97
C GLU A 69 19.98 -0.84 3.50
N ILE A 70 20.79 -1.73 2.91
CA ILE A 70 21.22 -1.64 1.51
C ILE A 70 20.03 -1.89 0.58
N TRP A 71 19.21 -2.91 0.87
CA TRP A 71 18.08 -3.31 0.05
C TRP A 71 17.04 -2.18 -0.07
N PHE A 72 16.63 -1.57 1.05
CA PHE A 72 15.67 -0.46 1.04
C PHE A 72 16.19 0.73 0.23
N LYS A 73 17.48 1.05 0.37
CA LYS A 73 18.12 2.13 -0.39
C LYS A 73 18.16 1.84 -1.90
N SER A 74 18.56 0.62 -2.29
CA SER A 74 18.68 0.22 -3.69
C SER A 74 17.32 0.01 -4.39
N ASN A 75 16.28 -0.33 -3.63
CA ASN A 75 14.95 -0.66 -4.16
C ASN A 75 13.90 0.45 -3.94
N LYS A 76 14.32 1.66 -3.53
CA LYS A 76 13.42 2.82 -3.26
C LYS A 76 12.39 3.05 -4.37
N ASN A 77 12.82 3.06 -5.64
CA ASN A 77 11.91 3.27 -6.78
C ASN A 77 10.87 2.16 -6.95
N GLU A 78 11.26 0.91 -6.72
CA GLU A 78 10.35 -0.22 -6.77
C GLU A 78 9.35 -0.18 -5.62
N ILE A 79 9.81 0.15 -4.42
CA ILE A 79 8.97 0.32 -3.23
C ILE A 79 7.92 1.41 -3.47
N TYR A 80 8.29 2.57 -4.02
CA TYR A 80 7.31 3.61 -4.33
C TYR A 80 6.32 3.23 -5.41
N ARG A 81 6.78 2.55 -6.46
CA ARG A 81 5.89 2.05 -7.50
C ARG A 81 4.86 1.09 -6.89
N ASP A 82 5.31 0.15 -6.09
CA ASP A 82 4.44 -0.83 -5.43
C ASP A 82 3.50 -0.13 -4.43
N LEU A 83 3.99 0.86 -3.68
CA LEU A 83 3.18 1.65 -2.76
C LEU A 83 2.09 2.44 -3.51
N THR A 84 2.40 2.95 -4.70
CA THR A 84 1.44 3.66 -5.56
C THR A 84 0.38 2.72 -6.13
N ILE A 85 0.77 1.51 -6.54
CA ILE A 85 -0.14 0.51 -7.13
C ILE A 85 -1.05 -0.08 -6.07
N TYR A 86 -0.49 -0.52 -4.95
CA TYR A 86 -1.20 -1.31 -3.94
C TYR A 86 -1.74 -0.46 -2.80
N GLY A 87 -1.16 0.71 -2.52
CA GLY A 87 -1.57 1.62 -1.46
C GLY A 87 -0.95 1.32 -0.09
N ALA A 88 -0.56 0.08 0.19
CA ALA A 88 0.26 -0.27 1.34
C ALA A 88 1.16 -1.48 1.07
N ILE A 89 2.31 -1.51 1.74
CA ILE A 89 3.28 -2.60 1.70
C ILE A 89 3.53 -3.09 3.12
N LEU A 90 3.34 -4.38 3.35
CA LEU A 90 3.71 -5.05 4.60
C LEU A 90 5.04 -5.76 4.40
N PHE A 91 6.10 -5.30 5.05
CA PHE A 91 7.34 -6.06 5.19
C PHE A 91 7.23 -6.91 6.44
N HIS A 92 7.20 -8.24 6.27
CA HIS A 92 6.90 -9.19 7.32
C HIS A 92 8.17 -9.95 7.76
N TRP A 93 8.32 -10.23 9.05
CA TRP A 93 9.42 -11.03 9.62
C TRP A 93 10.84 -10.50 9.37
N LEU A 94 11.02 -9.17 9.31
CA LEU A 94 12.37 -8.59 9.22
C LEU A 94 13.13 -8.81 10.54
N GLY A 95 14.46 -8.91 10.48
CA GLY A 95 15.30 -9.08 11.68
C GLY A 95 15.48 -7.81 12.53
N ILE A 96 14.58 -6.84 12.41
CA ILE A 96 14.67 -5.52 13.04
C ILE A 96 14.23 -5.60 14.49
N LYS A 97 15.19 -5.44 15.42
CA LYS A 97 14.93 -5.52 16.87
C LYS A 97 14.94 -4.16 17.57
N HIS A 98 15.47 -3.13 16.93
CA HIS A 98 15.77 -1.86 17.58
C HIS A 98 15.25 -0.65 16.78
N ALA A 99 14.85 0.41 17.50
CA ALA A 99 14.41 1.67 16.92
C ALA A 99 15.46 2.32 16.01
N THR A 100 16.75 2.10 16.28
CA THR A 100 17.86 2.61 15.46
C THR A 100 17.84 2.02 14.05
N SER A 101 17.59 0.71 13.93
CA SER A 101 17.53 0.03 12.63
C SER A 101 16.30 0.47 11.85
N PHE A 102 15.15 0.64 12.53
CA PHE A 102 13.95 1.24 11.93
C PHE A 102 14.22 2.65 11.40
N LYS A 103 14.89 3.51 12.17
CA LYS A 103 15.25 4.87 11.75
C LYS A 103 16.12 4.87 10.50
N LYS A 104 17.13 4.00 10.42
CA LYS A 104 18.01 3.91 9.25
C LYS A 104 17.23 3.53 7.99
N ILE A 105 16.31 2.57 8.10
CA ILE A 105 15.44 2.16 7.00
C ILE A 105 14.55 3.32 6.55
N ALA A 106 13.93 4.02 7.50
CA ALA A 106 13.11 5.19 7.20
C ALA A 106 13.94 6.24 6.44
N VAL A 107 15.11 6.62 6.96
CA VAL A 107 16.02 7.60 6.33
C VAL A 107 16.49 7.20 4.93
N ASN A 108 16.58 5.90 4.64
CA ASN A 108 16.91 5.43 3.29
C ASN A 108 15.73 5.44 2.32
N LEU A 109 14.49 5.43 2.83
CA LEU A 109 13.28 5.51 2.02
C LEU A 109 12.93 6.96 1.69
N GLU A 110 12.87 7.84 2.68
CA GLU A 110 12.46 9.24 2.49
C GLU A 110 13.61 10.20 2.75
N ASP A 111 13.73 11.26 1.95
CA ASP A 111 14.76 12.28 2.16
C ASP A 111 14.25 13.42 3.07
N LYS A 112 12.93 13.51 3.24
CA LYS A 112 12.25 14.59 3.96
C LYS A 112 11.38 14.02 5.07
N PHE A 113 11.87 14.04 6.30
CA PHE A 113 11.08 13.70 7.47
C PHE A 113 10.59 14.96 8.18
N GLN A 114 9.37 14.90 8.68
CA GLN A 114 8.78 15.97 9.48
C GLN A 114 8.91 15.63 10.97
N ASN A 115 9.28 16.62 11.79
CA ASN A 115 9.29 16.48 13.25
C ASN A 115 7.97 16.90 13.90
N GLU A 116 7.10 17.56 13.15
CA GLU A 116 5.81 18.04 13.63
C GLU A 116 4.72 17.07 13.20
N TYR A 117 3.95 16.59 14.18
CA TYR A 117 2.81 15.74 13.92
C TYR A 117 1.57 16.61 13.69
N PRO A 118 0.92 16.56 12.52
CA PRO A 118 -0.24 17.39 12.24
C PRO A 118 -1.53 16.89 12.92
N GLY A 119 -1.51 15.71 13.56
CA GLY A 119 -2.68 15.11 14.21
C GLY A 119 -2.79 15.44 15.71
N ALA A 120 -3.98 15.22 16.26
CA ALA A 120 -4.29 15.53 17.66
C ALA A 120 -3.97 14.39 18.66
N ALA A 121 -3.45 13.25 18.19
CA ALA A 121 -3.15 12.11 19.06
C ALA A 121 -1.84 12.33 19.83
N PRO A 122 -1.77 11.98 21.12
CA PRO A 122 -0.54 12.12 21.89
C PRO A 122 0.50 11.09 21.44
N HIS A 123 1.71 11.56 21.14
CA HIS A 123 2.85 10.76 20.72
C HIS A 123 4.07 11.06 21.60
N ASN A 124 4.78 10.04 22.06
CA ASN A 124 6.06 10.24 22.75
C ASN A 124 7.20 10.14 21.74
N LYS A 125 8.11 11.11 21.77
CA LYS A 125 9.28 11.10 20.90
C LYS A 125 10.29 10.07 21.40
N VAL A 126 10.64 9.10 20.56
CA VAL A 126 11.65 8.06 20.86
C VAL A 126 13.02 8.49 20.35
N SER A 127 13.06 9.10 19.16
CA SER A 127 14.26 9.68 18.56
C SER A 127 13.86 10.80 17.59
N GLN A 128 14.82 11.47 16.96
CA GLN A 128 14.55 12.38 15.85
C GLN A 128 13.79 11.63 14.74
N PHE A 129 12.63 12.16 14.33
CA PHE A 129 11.67 11.59 13.37
C PHE A 129 10.96 10.29 13.79
N ILE A 130 11.24 9.73 14.98
CA ILE A 130 10.63 8.47 15.42
C ILE A 130 9.77 8.71 16.67
N TYR A 131 8.52 8.28 16.61
CA TYR A 131 7.51 8.49 17.64
C TYR A 131 6.85 7.17 18.03
N THR A 132 6.38 7.05 19.27
CA THR A 132 5.46 5.96 19.64
C THR A 132 4.06 6.25 19.11
N ALA A 133 3.37 5.22 18.64
CA ALA A 133 1.95 5.35 18.32
C ALA A 133 1.12 5.53 19.61
N SER A 134 0.10 6.39 19.56
CA SER A 134 -0.81 6.57 20.70
C SER A 134 -1.57 5.28 21.03
N GLU A 135 -1.47 4.75 22.24
CA GLU A 135 -2.04 3.45 22.64
C GLU A 135 -3.51 3.51 23.14
N GLY A 136 -4.20 4.62 22.92
CA GLY A 136 -5.57 4.84 23.41
C GLY A 136 -6.52 3.64 23.24
N ILE A 137 -7.16 3.23 24.34
CA ILE A 137 -8.17 2.17 24.41
C ILE A 137 -9.46 2.69 23.79
N SER A 138 -9.62 2.65 22.47
CA SER A 138 -10.95 2.92 21.92
C SER A 138 -11.23 2.20 20.62
N TYR A 139 -12.36 1.51 20.64
CA TYR A 139 -12.91 0.66 19.60
C TYR A 139 -13.32 1.42 18.34
N SER A 140 -13.14 2.74 18.22
CA SER A 140 -13.85 3.56 17.24
C SER A 140 -13.03 4.67 16.58
N GLN A 141 -11.83 4.40 16.11
CA GLN A 141 -11.15 5.37 15.25
C GLN A 141 -10.69 4.72 13.94
N ASN A 142 -11.55 4.81 12.93
CA ASN A 142 -11.17 4.72 11.52
C ASN A 142 -10.43 6.01 11.18
N HIS A 143 -9.20 5.93 10.68
CA HIS A 143 -8.54 7.11 10.17
C HIS A 143 -7.77 6.72 8.90
N SER A 144 -8.11 7.35 7.78
CA SER A 144 -7.10 7.74 6.78
C SER A 144 -6.50 9.09 7.22
N GLN A 145 -6.13 9.25 8.49
CA GLN A 145 -6.25 10.53 9.20
C GLN A 145 -7.65 11.22 9.12
N THR A 146 -8.57 10.75 8.26
CA THR A 146 -9.94 11.26 8.09
C THR A 146 -10.82 10.18 7.43
N PHE A 147 -12.14 10.24 7.59
CA PHE A 147 -13.19 9.44 6.93
C PHE A 147 -13.61 8.09 7.55
N HIS A 148 -14.48 8.21 8.56
CA HIS A 148 -15.51 7.22 8.85
C HIS A 148 -16.48 7.08 7.66
N ILE A 149 -17.09 5.90 7.42
CA ILE A 149 -18.01 5.68 6.27
C ILE A 149 -19.21 6.64 6.28
N ASP A 150 -19.62 7.10 7.46
CA ASP A 150 -20.69 8.09 7.66
C ASP A 150 -20.20 9.54 7.70
N ALA A 151 -18.89 9.79 7.78
CA ALA A 151 -18.35 11.13 7.90
C ALA A 151 -18.79 12.07 6.76
N PRO A 152 -18.75 11.64 5.47
CA PRO A 152 -19.23 12.49 4.38
C PRO A 152 -20.69 12.90 4.57
N VAL A 153 -21.57 11.96 4.92
CA VAL A 153 -23.00 12.26 5.13
C VAL A 153 -23.18 13.27 6.27
N ILE A 154 -22.52 13.05 7.40
CA ILE A 154 -22.63 13.92 8.57
C ILE A 154 -22.14 15.34 8.25
N GLU A 155 -21.01 15.45 7.56
CA GLU A 155 -20.40 16.73 7.20
C GLU A 155 -21.28 17.51 6.21
N TYR A 156 -21.74 16.87 5.15
CA TYR A 156 -22.54 17.55 4.13
C TYR A 156 -23.97 17.84 4.61
N LEU A 157 -24.52 17.08 5.56
CA LEU A 157 -25.74 17.47 6.26
C LEU A 157 -25.54 18.72 7.12
N LYS A 158 -24.38 18.89 7.77
CA LYS A 158 -24.06 20.14 8.49
C LYS A 158 -23.92 21.33 7.54
N ILE A 159 -23.25 21.14 6.40
CA ILE A 159 -23.11 22.16 5.36
C ILE A 159 -24.50 22.57 4.84
N PHE A 160 -25.37 21.61 4.51
CA PHE A 160 -26.73 21.89 4.09
C PHE A 160 -27.54 22.63 5.16
N LYS A 161 -27.45 22.20 6.44
CA LYS A 161 -28.11 22.90 7.56
C LYS A 161 -27.66 24.36 7.70
N SER A 162 -26.40 24.65 7.36
CA SER A 162 -25.83 26.00 7.41
C SER A 162 -26.21 26.84 6.19
N GLN A 163 -25.94 26.34 4.98
CA GLN A 163 -26.11 27.12 3.73
C GLN A 163 -27.54 27.13 3.19
N LYS A 164 -28.30 26.05 3.40
CA LYS A 164 -29.69 25.85 2.92
C LYS A 164 -29.87 26.08 1.42
N THR A 165 -28.87 25.74 0.61
CA THR A 165 -28.92 25.86 -0.85
C THR A 165 -29.35 24.55 -1.52
N ALA A 166 -29.92 24.63 -2.72
CA ALA A 166 -30.24 23.43 -3.51
C ALA A 166 -28.99 22.60 -3.83
N SER A 167 -27.85 23.24 -4.09
CA SER A 167 -26.58 22.54 -4.35
C SER A 167 -26.09 21.75 -3.14
N SER A 168 -26.13 22.35 -1.94
CA SER A 168 -25.74 21.63 -0.71
C SER A 168 -26.69 20.49 -0.37
N LEU A 169 -27.99 20.64 -0.64
CA LEU A 169 -28.96 19.54 -0.53
C LEU A 169 -28.64 18.40 -1.52
N ALA A 170 -28.39 18.73 -2.78
CA ALA A 170 -28.08 17.75 -3.82
C ALA A 170 -26.83 16.93 -3.47
N VAL A 171 -25.77 17.59 -3.00
CA VAL A 171 -24.54 16.92 -2.57
C VAL A 171 -24.77 16.05 -1.32
N ALA A 172 -25.59 16.50 -0.35
CA ALA A 172 -25.94 15.70 0.80
C ALA A 172 -26.71 14.43 0.43
N ILE A 173 -27.69 14.52 -0.49
CA ILE A 173 -28.43 13.36 -1.01
C ILE A 173 -27.49 12.40 -1.75
N LEU A 174 -26.58 12.93 -2.57
CA LEU A 174 -25.58 12.11 -3.27
C LEU A 174 -24.72 11.31 -2.30
N PHE A 175 -24.15 11.96 -1.27
CA PHE A 175 -23.33 11.25 -0.28
C PHE A 175 -24.15 10.25 0.53
N TYR A 176 -25.40 10.58 0.88
CA TYR A 176 -26.29 9.63 1.53
C TYR A 176 -26.49 8.37 0.69
N PHE A 177 -26.77 8.52 -0.60
CA PHE A 177 -26.95 7.41 -1.53
C PHE A 177 -25.66 6.59 -1.72
N LEU A 178 -24.50 7.25 -1.89
CA LEU A 178 -23.21 6.57 -1.98
C LEU A 178 -22.87 5.79 -0.70
N THR A 179 -23.12 6.36 0.47
CA THR A 179 -22.92 5.67 1.75
C THR A 179 -23.89 4.51 1.92
N PHE A 180 -25.15 4.65 1.46
CA PHE A 180 -26.11 3.55 1.43
C PHE A 180 -25.61 2.40 0.55
N ILE A 181 -25.17 2.66 -0.68
CA ILE A 181 -24.59 1.63 -1.57
C ILE A 181 -23.40 0.94 -0.91
N LYS A 182 -22.47 1.71 -0.33
CA LYS A 182 -21.27 1.15 0.32
C LYS A 182 -21.62 0.22 1.47
N LYS A 183 -22.62 0.58 2.28
CA LYS A 183 -23.12 -0.25 3.38
C LYS A 183 -23.89 -1.47 2.88
N PHE A 184 -24.73 -1.29 1.86
CA PHE A 184 -25.55 -2.35 1.29
C PHE A 184 -24.71 -3.49 0.70
N PHE A 185 -23.63 -3.17 0.00
CA PHE A 185 -22.70 -4.15 -0.58
C PHE A 185 -21.54 -4.54 0.34
N ASP A 186 -21.56 -4.06 1.58
CA ASP A 186 -20.51 -4.26 2.57
C ASP A 186 -19.08 -4.02 2.05
N ILE A 187 -18.94 -3.02 1.17
CA ILE A 187 -17.72 -2.74 0.39
C ILE A 187 -16.52 -2.53 1.32
N PHE A 188 -16.74 -1.86 2.46
CA PHE A 188 -15.68 -1.57 3.41
C PHE A 188 -15.04 -2.85 3.96
N TRP A 189 -15.84 -3.80 4.45
CA TRP A 189 -15.31 -5.04 5.01
C TRP A 189 -14.80 -5.99 3.94
N LYS A 190 -15.49 -6.07 2.79
CA LYS A 190 -15.12 -6.93 1.66
C LYS A 190 -13.71 -6.65 1.10
N TYR A 191 -13.27 -5.39 1.13
CA TYR A 191 -11.96 -4.97 0.64
C TYR A 191 -11.00 -4.55 1.76
N SER A 192 -11.30 -4.94 3.01
CA SER A 192 -10.41 -4.72 4.15
C SER A 192 -9.63 -5.97 4.48
N ASN A 193 -8.36 -5.79 4.84
CA ASN A 193 -7.53 -6.83 5.43
C ASN A 193 -7.26 -6.50 6.90
N THR A 194 -7.18 -7.55 7.72
CA THR A 194 -6.84 -7.45 9.14
C THR A 194 -5.73 -8.45 9.45
N PHE A 195 -4.66 -7.97 10.07
CA PHE A 195 -3.56 -8.80 10.52
C PHE A 195 -3.09 -8.39 11.91
N ALA A 196 -2.42 -9.31 12.61
CA ALA A 196 -1.80 -9.05 13.90
C ALA A 196 -0.32 -8.77 13.70
N TRP A 197 0.16 -7.66 14.26
CA TRP A 197 1.57 -7.29 14.25
C TRP A 197 2.46 -8.40 14.83
N LYS A 198 3.59 -8.66 14.18
CA LYS A 198 4.70 -9.45 14.68
C LYS A 198 5.94 -8.58 14.87
N ALA A 199 6.85 -9.02 15.73
CA ALA A 199 8.11 -8.32 15.92
C ALA A 199 8.91 -8.35 14.61
N GLY A 200 9.42 -7.18 14.20
CA GLY A 200 10.13 -7.01 12.93
C GLY A 200 9.23 -6.62 11.74
N ASP A 201 7.93 -6.46 11.94
CA ASP A 201 7.05 -5.99 10.89
C ASP A 201 7.20 -4.49 10.64
N ILE A 202 7.18 -4.10 9.36
CA ILE A 202 7.07 -2.71 8.93
C ILE A 202 5.89 -2.59 7.97
N LEU A 203 4.97 -1.66 8.26
CA LEU A 203 3.90 -1.29 7.35
C LEU A 203 4.17 0.08 6.78
N LEU A 204 4.27 0.16 5.46
CA LEU A 204 4.33 1.42 4.72
C LEU A 204 2.95 1.70 4.11
N ILE A 205 2.41 2.90 4.34
CA ILE A 205 1.05 3.29 3.94
C ILE A 205 1.10 4.55 3.10
N HIS A 206 0.40 4.54 1.97
CA HIS A 206 0.12 5.73 1.20
C HIS A 206 -1.19 6.38 1.70
N ASN A 207 -1.07 7.33 2.62
CA ASN A 207 -2.21 7.91 3.35
C ASN A 207 -3.30 8.55 2.47
N TYR A 208 -3.03 8.86 1.20
CA TYR A 208 -4.04 9.39 0.28
C TYR A 208 -4.84 8.32 -0.48
N SER A 209 -4.38 7.07 -0.53
CA SER A 209 -5.03 6.01 -1.32
C SER A 209 -5.70 4.93 -0.48
N VAL A 210 -5.39 4.83 0.82
CA VAL A 210 -5.92 3.76 1.68
C VAL A 210 -6.41 4.28 3.02
N SER A 211 -7.52 3.72 3.48
CA SER A 211 -7.99 3.87 4.86
C SER A 211 -7.40 2.80 5.76
N HIS A 212 -7.04 3.16 6.99
CA HIS A 212 -6.53 2.21 7.97
C HIS A 212 -7.21 2.38 9.34
N ARG A 213 -7.18 1.32 10.14
CA ARG A 213 -7.77 1.29 11.49
C ARG A 213 -6.98 0.37 12.38
N ARG A 214 -7.12 0.60 13.68
CA ARG A 214 -6.69 -0.30 14.74
C ARG A 214 -7.90 -0.97 15.39
N ARG A 215 -7.86 -2.30 15.56
CA ARG A 215 -8.77 -3.02 16.46
C ARG A 215 -8.31 -2.88 17.91
N ALA A 216 -9.24 -3.00 18.85
CA ALA A 216 -8.90 -3.06 20.26
C ALA A 216 -8.00 -4.27 20.55
N PHE A 217 -7.11 -4.11 21.53
CA PHE A 217 -6.10 -5.09 21.91
C PHE A 217 -5.85 -4.94 23.42
N SER A 218 -5.35 -6.00 24.06
CA SER A 218 -5.13 -6.05 25.52
C SER A 218 -3.71 -6.44 25.92
N TYR A 219 -2.81 -6.65 24.95
CA TYR A 219 -1.43 -7.05 25.17
C TYR A 219 -0.47 -5.88 24.99
N GLU A 220 0.65 -5.93 25.71
CA GLU A 220 1.72 -4.95 25.57
C GLU A 220 2.36 -5.04 24.18
N ARG A 221 2.46 -3.91 23.49
CA ARG A 221 3.15 -3.80 22.20
C ARG A 221 3.72 -2.41 22.07
N SER A 222 4.89 -2.29 21.43
CA SER A 222 5.44 -0.99 21.05
C SER A 222 5.40 -0.86 19.54
N ILE A 223 4.69 0.16 19.05
CA ILE A 223 4.65 0.51 17.62
C ILE A 223 5.36 1.85 17.46
N LEU A 224 6.37 1.85 16.60
CA LEU A 224 7.08 3.05 16.18
C LEU A 224 6.46 3.57 14.89
N MET A 225 6.37 4.90 14.77
CA MET A 225 5.87 5.57 13.57
C MET A 225 6.75 6.75 13.18
N THR A 226 6.73 7.04 11.89
CA THR A 226 7.38 8.18 11.24
C THR A 226 6.53 8.60 10.03
N TRP A 227 6.70 9.84 9.58
CA TRP A 227 6.00 10.40 8.43
C TRP A 227 6.87 11.42 7.69
N SER A 228 6.57 11.59 6.41
CA SER A 228 7.22 12.49 5.46
C SER A 228 6.23 13.45 4.83
#